data_AF-A0A0B1RVN1-F1
#
_entry.id   AF-A0A0B1RVN1-F1
#
_cell.length_a   1.000
_cell.length_b   1.000
_cell.length_c   1.000
_cell.angle_alpha   90.00
_cell.angle_beta   90.00
_cell.angle_gamma   90.00
#
_symmetry.space_group_name_H-M   'P 1'
#
loop_
_entity.id
_entity.type
_entity.pdbx_description
1 polymer ?
#
loop_
_entity_poly.entity_id
_entity_poly.type
_entity_poly.pdbx_seq_one_letter_code
_entity_poly.pdbx_strand_id
1 'polypeptide(L)'
;RLLITLCDCNRDETEATDQINAAQDAFKLYNARRFRFGLENCFIEILTKRNFKQLALIFDEYEKIAHQSLEAAIKQDFSGSFRDSLLSIASITRNKPAHFATLLHKCLK
;
A
#
# COMPACT_ATOMS: atom_id res chain seq x y z
N ARG A 1 6.49 -4.53 13.10
CA ARG A 1 5.56 -3.41 13.36
C ARG A 1 4.32 -3.47 12.45
N LEU A 2 4.46 -3.63 11.14
CA LEU A 2 3.32 -3.80 10.20
C LEU A 2 2.25 -4.79 10.70
N LEU A 3 2.65 -6.03 11.02
CA LEU A 3 1.71 -7.07 11.44
C LEU A 3 0.98 -6.72 12.74
N ILE A 4 1.65 -6.05 13.68
CA ILE A 4 1.03 -5.56 14.92
C ILE A 4 -0.06 -4.54 14.57
N THR A 5 0.24 -3.57 13.70
CA THR A 5 -0.74 -2.57 13.26
C THR A 5 -1.92 -3.18 12.48
N LEU A 6 -1.71 -4.29 11.78
CA LEU A 6 -2.81 -5.04 11.16
C LEU A 6 -3.65 -5.78 12.20
N CYS A 7 -3.03 -6.35 13.24
CA CYS A 7 -3.71 -7.02 14.35
C CYS A 7 -4.49 -6.04 15.24
N ASP A 8 -4.16 -4.76 15.24
CA ASP A 8 -4.96 -3.72 15.89
C ASP A 8 -6.34 -3.53 15.21
N CYS A 9 -6.55 -4.12 14.02
CA CYS A 9 -7.82 -4.15 13.29
C CYS A 9 -8.50 -2.78 13.08
N ASN A 10 -7.72 -1.71 13.08
CA ASN A 10 -8.23 -0.33 12.98
C ASN A 10 -8.19 0.20 11.52
N ARG A 11 -8.51 -0.66 10.55
CA ARG A 11 -8.68 -0.23 9.16
C ARG A 11 -10.08 0.35 9.02
N ASP A 12 -10.19 1.44 8.29
CA ASP A 12 -11.48 1.97 7.86
C ASP A 12 -12.25 0.91 7.04
N GLU A 13 -13.39 0.48 7.56
CA GLU A 13 -14.29 -0.48 6.91
C GLU A 13 -15.31 0.20 5.99
N THR A 14 -15.37 1.53 6.00
CA THR A 14 -16.24 2.26 5.09
C THR A 14 -15.72 2.15 3.66
N GLU A 15 -16.64 2.19 2.71
CA GLU A 15 -16.29 2.28 1.29
C GLU A 15 -16.21 3.72 0.80
N ALA A 16 -16.12 4.68 1.73
CA ALA A 16 -16.07 6.10 1.42
C ALA A 16 -14.71 6.48 0.84
N THR A 17 -14.72 7.38 -0.14
CA THR A 17 -13.50 7.85 -0.81
C THR A 17 -13.46 9.36 -0.85
N ASP A 18 -12.27 9.92 -0.66
CA ASP A 18 -11.98 11.36 -0.73
C ASP A 18 -10.74 11.61 -1.60
N GLN A 19 -10.96 12.28 -2.73
CA GLN A 19 -9.91 12.58 -3.70
C GLN A 19 -8.84 13.53 -3.14
N ILE A 20 -9.23 14.50 -2.33
CA ILE A 20 -8.30 15.49 -1.75
C ILE A 20 -7.38 14.78 -0.76
N ASN A 21 -7.96 13.94 0.10
CA ASN A 21 -7.20 13.13 1.04
C ASN A 21 -6.29 12.14 0.31
N ALA A 22 -6.76 11.53 -0.78
CA ALA A 22 -5.95 10.62 -1.59
C ALA A 22 -4.69 11.29 -2.14
N ALA A 23 -4.84 12.51 -2.70
CA ALA A 23 -3.70 13.29 -3.20
C ALA A 23 -2.72 13.69 -2.08
N GLN A 24 -3.23 14.03 -0.89
CA GLN A 24 -2.39 14.35 0.26
C GLN A 24 -1.58 13.14 0.75
N ASP A 25 -2.21 11.97 0.88
CA ASP A 25 -1.54 10.75 1.31
C ASP A 25 -0.55 10.24 0.25
N ALA A 26 -0.87 10.36 -1.04
CA ALA A 26 0.07 10.11 -2.13
C ALA A 26 1.31 11.01 -2.02
N PHE A 27 1.12 12.31 -1.79
CA PHE A 27 2.22 13.26 -1.60
C PHE A 27 3.06 12.94 -0.35
N LYS A 28 2.44 12.48 0.75
CA LYS A 28 3.17 12.00 1.94
C LYS A 28 4.06 10.80 1.60
N LEU A 29 3.53 9.79 0.90
CA LEU A 29 4.32 8.63 0.46
C LEU A 29 5.51 9.07 -0.42
N TYR A 30 5.28 9.98 -1.36
CA TYR A 30 6.32 10.49 -2.25
C TYR A 30 7.43 11.23 -1.49
N ASN A 31 7.06 12.13 -0.57
CA ASN A 31 8.06 12.85 0.24
C ASN A 31 8.79 11.95 1.22
N ALA A 32 8.08 11.04 1.90
CA ALA A 32 8.70 10.09 2.82
C ALA A 32 9.76 9.24 2.10
N ARG A 33 9.49 8.86 0.84
CA ARG A 33 10.45 8.18 -0.04
C ARG A 33 11.62 9.07 -0.43
N ARG A 34 11.34 10.29 -0.90
CA ARG A 34 12.36 11.25 -1.37
C ARG A 34 13.37 11.61 -0.28
N PHE A 35 12.90 11.83 0.95
CA PHE A 35 13.76 12.22 2.07
C PHE A 35 14.22 11.03 2.92
N ARG A 36 13.68 9.82 2.68
CA ARG A 36 13.88 8.59 3.48
C ARG A 36 13.58 8.73 4.97
N PHE A 37 12.99 9.85 5.39
CA PHE A 37 12.67 10.11 6.78
C PHE A 37 11.28 9.58 7.10
N GLY A 38 11.19 8.66 8.06
CA GLY A 38 9.91 8.07 8.48
C GLY A 38 9.24 7.19 7.40
N LEU A 39 9.98 6.76 6.38
CA LEU A 39 9.49 6.02 5.22
C LEU A 39 8.65 4.79 5.62
N GLU A 40 9.20 3.89 6.44
CA GLU A 40 8.50 2.68 6.88
C GLU A 40 7.20 2.99 7.62
N ASN A 41 7.23 3.93 8.56
CA ASN A 41 6.07 4.28 9.37
C ASN A 41 4.96 4.91 8.50
N CYS A 42 5.32 5.75 7.53
CA CYS A 42 4.37 6.36 6.60
C CYS A 42 3.68 5.30 5.72
N PHE A 43 4.46 4.36 5.18
CA PHE A 43 3.91 3.25 4.39
C PHE A 43 3.01 2.35 5.22
N ILE A 44 3.42 1.97 6.44
CA ILE A 44 2.59 1.18 7.35
C ILE A 44 1.29 1.93 7.63
N GLU A 45 1.35 3.19 8.07
CA GLU A 45 0.16 3.95 8.45
C GLU A 45 -0.87 4.03 7.33
N ILE A 46 -0.45 4.40 6.12
CA ILE A 46 -1.36 4.59 5.00
C ILE A 46 -1.91 3.23 4.54
N LEU A 47 -1.03 2.24 4.32
CA LEU A 47 -1.43 0.94 3.76
C LEU A 47 -2.24 0.10 4.73
N THR A 48 -2.12 0.27 6.06
CA THR A 48 -2.89 -0.51 7.04
C THR A 48 -4.19 0.15 7.49
N LYS A 49 -4.26 1.49 7.52
CA LYS A 49 -5.44 2.20 8.07
C LYS A 49 -6.49 2.59 7.03
N ARG A 50 -6.11 2.91 5.79
CA ARG A 50 -7.07 3.36 4.76
C ARG A 50 -7.89 2.20 4.22
N ASN A 51 -9.16 2.44 3.89
CA ASN A 51 -9.99 1.45 3.23
C ASN A 51 -9.46 1.14 1.82
N PHE A 52 -9.86 0.01 1.24
CA PHE A 52 -9.31 -0.46 -0.03
C PHE A 52 -9.66 0.44 -1.22
N LYS A 53 -10.85 1.07 -1.23
CA LYS A 53 -11.22 1.99 -2.31
C LYS A 53 -10.40 3.27 -2.27
N GLN A 54 -10.18 3.80 -1.07
CA GLN A 54 -9.31 4.97 -0.85
C GLN A 54 -7.85 4.65 -1.21
N LEU A 55 -7.35 3.46 -0.89
CA LEU A 55 -6.01 3.04 -1.28
C LEU A 55 -5.83 2.97 -2.79
N ALA A 56 -6.83 2.50 -3.53
CA ALA A 56 -6.76 2.49 -4.99
C ALA A 56 -6.58 3.91 -5.56
N LEU A 57 -7.33 4.89 -5.05
CA LEU A 57 -7.17 6.30 -5.43
C LEU A 57 -5.79 6.85 -5.06
N ILE A 58 -5.30 6.53 -3.85
CA ILE A 58 -3.95 6.93 -3.41
C ILE A 58 -2.89 6.38 -4.36
N PHE A 59 -3.02 5.14 -4.83
CA PHE A 59 -2.05 4.54 -5.73
C PHE A 59 -2.03 5.23 -7.09
N ASP A 60 -3.22 5.60 -7.60
CA ASP A 60 -3.35 6.31 -8.87
C ASP A 60 -2.80 7.74 -8.76
N GLU A 61 -3.07 8.46 -7.66
CA GLU A 61 -2.48 9.78 -7.40
C GLU A 61 -0.96 9.71 -7.19
N TYR A 62 -0.47 8.66 -6.52
CA TYR A 62 0.97 8.44 -6.34
C TYR A 62 1.68 8.25 -7.68
N GLU A 63 1.11 7.46 -8.57
CA GLU A 63 1.69 7.21 -9.89
C GLU A 63 1.76 8.48 -10.75
N LYS A 64 0.77 9.36 -10.65
CA LYS A 64 0.77 10.67 -11.33
C LYS A 64 1.95 11.55 -10.88
N ILE A 65 2.24 11.60 -9.58
CA ILE A 65 3.29 12.49 -9.03
C ILE A 65 4.69 11.86 -9.06
N ALA A 66 4.80 10.55 -8.92
CA ALA A 66 6.07 9.83 -8.85
C ALA A 66 6.53 9.31 -10.23
N HIS A 67 5.65 9.33 -11.24
CA HIS A 67 5.85 8.72 -12.55
C HIS A 67 6.27 7.25 -12.47
N GLN A 68 5.84 6.56 -11.41
CA GLN A 68 6.18 5.19 -11.08
C GLN A 68 5.08 4.62 -10.18
N SER A 69 4.69 3.36 -10.44
CA SER A 69 3.70 2.68 -9.58
C SER A 69 4.21 2.50 -8.15
N LEU A 70 3.29 2.49 -7.19
CA LEU A 70 3.64 2.29 -5.78
C LEU A 70 4.31 0.93 -5.54
N GLU A 71 3.87 -0.11 -6.24
CA GLU A 71 4.46 -1.46 -6.15
C GLU A 71 5.91 -1.47 -6.63
N ALA A 72 6.23 -0.73 -7.69
CA ALA A 72 7.59 -0.59 -8.18
C ALA A 72 8.48 0.18 -7.19
N ALA A 73 7.95 1.24 -6.56
CA ALA A 73 8.64 1.95 -5.48
C ALA A 73 8.91 1.02 -4.28
N ILE A 74 7.90 0.26 -3.84
CA ILE A 74 8.04 -0.70 -2.73
C ILE A 74 9.15 -1.73 -3.02
N LYS A 75 9.24 -2.23 -4.26
CA LYS A 75 10.27 -3.19 -4.67
C LYS A 75 11.69 -2.62 -4.62
N GLN A 76 11.84 -1.32 -4.84
CA GLN A 76 13.13 -0.64 -4.85
C GLN A 76 13.59 -0.25 -3.44
N ASP A 77 12.66 0.17 -2.58
CA ASP A 77 13.00 0.76 -1.29
C ASP A 77 13.01 -0.24 -0.12
N PHE A 78 12.33 -1.37 -0.25
CA PHE A 78 12.22 -2.37 0.82
C PHE A 78 12.70 -3.76 0.39
N SER A 79 13.02 -4.61 1.36
CA SER A 79 13.50 -5.98 1.13
C SER A 79 12.82 -7.01 2.03
N GLY A 80 12.99 -8.28 1.66
CA GLY A 80 12.55 -9.42 2.47
C GLY A 80 11.04 -9.47 2.73
N SER A 81 10.67 -10.06 3.86
CA SER A 81 9.27 -10.27 4.25
C SER A 81 8.49 -8.97 4.43
N PHE A 82 9.15 -7.88 4.81
CA PHE A 82 8.52 -6.58 4.94
C PHE A 82 8.03 -6.05 3.59
N ARG A 83 8.91 -6.06 2.56
CA ARG A 83 8.53 -5.73 1.18
C ARG A 83 7.38 -6.60 0.70
N ASP A 84 7.51 -7.91 0.88
CA ASP A 84 6.53 -8.88 0.35
C ASP A 84 5.15 -8.70 1.01
N SER A 85 5.13 -8.30 2.29
CA SER A 85 3.89 -7.95 3.01
C SER A 85 3.23 -6.68 2.46
N LEU A 86 4.01 -5.62 2.18
CA LEU A 86 3.48 -4.40 1.58
C LEU A 86 2.93 -4.65 0.16
N LEU A 87 3.66 -5.43 -0.64
CA LEU A 87 3.21 -5.84 -1.98
C LEU A 87 1.94 -6.69 -1.93
N SER A 88 1.78 -7.53 -0.92
CA SER A 88 0.56 -8.33 -0.74
C SER A 88 -0.64 -7.43 -0.46
N ILE A 89 -0.49 -6.42 0.40
CA ILE A 89 -1.55 -5.42 0.64
C ILE A 89 -1.88 -4.69 -0.66
N ALA A 90 -0.88 -4.21 -1.39
CA ALA A 90 -1.10 -3.50 -2.65
C ALA A 90 -1.81 -4.37 -3.70
N SER A 91 -1.42 -5.64 -3.82
CA SER A 91 -2.05 -6.61 -4.72
C SER A 91 -3.50 -6.90 -4.33
N ILE A 92 -3.79 -7.03 -3.04
CA ILE A 92 -5.17 -7.21 -2.53
C ILE A 92 -6.02 -5.99 -2.83
N THR A 93 -5.49 -4.78 -2.64
CA THR A 93 -6.16 -3.51 -2.98
C THR A 93 -6.54 -3.47 -4.46
N ARG A 94 -5.64 -3.85 -5.36
CA ARG A 94 -5.89 -3.83 -6.81
C ARG A 94 -6.88 -4.90 -7.23
N ASN A 95 -6.66 -6.15 -6.82
CA ASN A 95 -7.54 -7.26 -7.15
C ASN A 95 -7.34 -8.44 -6.17
N LYS A 96 -8.23 -8.53 -5.19
CA LYS A 96 -8.20 -9.57 -4.16
C LYS A 96 -8.34 -10.99 -4.73
N PRO A 97 -9.30 -11.32 -5.61
CA PRO A 97 -9.37 -12.65 -6.24
C PRO A 97 -8.10 -13.05 -6.98
N ALA A 98 -7.52 -12.14 -7.77
CA ALA A 98 -6.31 -12.42 -8.55
C ALA A 98 -5.09 -12.65 -7.66
N HIS A 99 -4.99 -11.92 -6.53
CA HIS A 99 -3.94 -12.14 -5.54
C HIS A 99 -3.97 -13.58 -5.00
N PHE A 100 -5.14 -14.04 -4.55
CA PHE A 100 -5.29 -15.39 -4.03
C PHE A 100 -5.14 -16.47 -5.10
N ALA A 101 -5.60 -16.23 -6.33
CA ALA A 101 -5.35 -17.14 -7.45
C ALA A 101 -3.85 -17.32 -7.73
N THR A 102 -3.09 -16.22 -7.70
CA THR A 102 -1.63 -16.24 -7.85
C THR A 102 -0.94 -16.98 -6.70
N LEU A 103 -1.41 -16.77 -5.47
CA LEU A 103 -0.88 -17.45 -4.29
C LEU A 103 -1.13 -18.96 -4.36
N LEU A 104 -2.37 -19.37 -4.65
CA LEU A 104 -2.74 -20.78 -4.80
C LEU A 104 -1.91 -21.44 -5.90
N HIS A 105 -1.78 -20.80 -7.06
CA HIS A 105 -0.94 -21.29 -8.15
C HIS A 105 0.52 -21.46 -7.75
N LYS A 106 1.06 -20.56 -6.92
CA LYS A 106 2.44 -20.64 -6.43
C LYS A 106 2.64 -21.76 -5.42
N CYS A 107 1.63 -22.09 -4.61
CA CYS A 107 1.72 -23.12 -3.58
C CYS A 107 1.39 -24.54 -4.08
N LEU A 108 0.64 -24.65 -5.18
CA LEU A 108 0.22 -25.93 -5.78
C LEU A 108 1.09 -26.36 -6.97
N LYS A 109 2.08 -25.55 -7.34
CA LYS A 109 3.15 -25.89 -8.25
C LYS A 109 4.35 -26.44 -7.50
#